data_AF-A0A3D3MTZ7-F1
#
_entry.id   AF-A0A3D3MTZ7-F1
#
_cell.length_a   1.000
_cell.length_b   1.000
_cell.length_c   1.000
_cell.angle_alpha   90.00
_cell.angle_beta   90.00
_cell.angle_gamma   90.00
#
_symmetry.space_group_name_H-M   'P 1'
#
loop_
_entity.id
_entity.type
_entity.pdbx_description
1 polymer ?
#
loop_
_entity_poly.entity_id
_entity_poly.type
_entity_poly.pdbx_seq_one_letter_code
_entity_poly.pdbx_strand_id
1 'polypeptide(L)'
;MKKLYLLMVLLPMLMFVACSDHDTNDSNEKDGPKPSMDLAVSPQSDLNYGDHIYVSGLMSDERNLEHYELILRNSAGDTLATKYQMLLGQEFTCNDNIQVPLPKNASTDQLSLQVKLDNTRNGEEVQSFDIQNVGIPDFETLHLILSNGMVVDLIKNGNVYQTATESVFPAHIKGIISTTTSKSGIWWGTKNGEIASMAKDSITIGGDVEASFTVSFNPVTFDLDEGEHHIWSPVDASDCYYLLGTISGHWMDGEITTERSKMKMTGFESGNDRYYTWTAPEGDDPETGMWGSTAAGEFRLKKGNHGKYILWDGHKIIESPTDDKSKSFPLTAGGPFTIKANFKDGKCSSVDVSGGGKSITFNDEQVIVNGTPMAPFINFSGNKLPIKNGMDYIYEGKVSMKTGQTISSEFDLSPFTANPDLFNGDGNATWTLKSISDTYLIRMDLFSGALYACPTSGYPNVIYMDGWSWAPRESSTAVVWDVNQVLPLVRTSSGTYEGTFYDFGWGGDVAFYVTWPGSGKTVRIPITNFSSAYLNPSNGDTSFLIPSGTGYYKVVIDLKDGINISPDGTVTPKGQSKFTLNYISQ
;
A
#
# COMPACT_ATOMS: atom_id res chain seq x y z
N MET A 1 47.66 40.95 57.54
CA MET A 1 47.34 42.27 56.92
C MET A 1 46.73 42.03 55.55
N LYS A 2 45.88 42.94 55.02
CA LYS A 2 45.47 43.15 53.59
C LYS A 2 45.20 41.90 52.70
N LYS A 3 43.97 41.70 52.17
CA LYS A 3 43.46 42.21 50.86
C LYS A 3 44.34 41.79 49.66
N LEU A 4 43.85 41.30 48.52
CA LEU A 4 42.50 41.15 47.89
C LEU A 4 42.57 39.93 46.91
N TYR A 5 41.57 39.27 46.31
CA TYR A 5 40.17 39.53 45.90
C TYR A 5 39.19 38.48 46.55
N LEU A 6 37.96 38.10 46.15
CA LEU A 6 37.16 38.06 44.88
C LEU A 6 37.75 37.09 43.81
N LEU A 7 37.01 36.41 42.91
CA LEU A 7 35.59 36.34 42.45
C LEU A 7 35.46 34.99 41.65
N MET A 8 34.45 34.11 41.58
CA MET A 8 33.07 33.80 42.10
C MET A 8 33.00 32.22 42.27
N VAL A 9 31.98 31.42 42.69
CA VAL A 9 30.48 31.37 42.68
C VAL A 9 29.88 30.99 41.30
N LEU A 10 28.89 30.09 41.08
CA LEU A 10 28.04 29.17 41.89
C LEU A 10 28.47 27.68 41.70
N LEU A 11 28.40 26.74 42.67
CA LEU A 11 27.31 26.13 43.49
C LEU A 11 26.75 24.80 42.87
N PRO A 12 26.12 23.86 43.63
CA PRO A 12 26.90 22.69 44.08
C PRO A 12 26.22 21.30 43.97
N MET A 13 26.99 20.22 44.17
CA MET A 13 26.47 18.97 44.74
C MET A 13 26.09 19.17 46.20
N LEU A 14 25.00 18.54 46.69
CA LEU A 14 24.89 18.08 48.10
C LEU A 14 23.74 17.07 48.25
N MET A 15 24.11 15.84 48.63
CA MET A 15 23.33 14.79 49.34
C MET A 15 21.90 14.42 48.88
N PHE A 16 21.68 13.11 48.72
CA PHE A 16 20.93 12.38 49.75
C PHE A 16 21.73 11.17 50.23
N VAL A 17 21.38 10.66 51.41
CA VAL A 17 22.05 9.54 52.10
C VAL A 17 21.26 8.27 51.86
N ALA A 18 21.94 7.12 51.85
CA ALA A 18 21.35 5.81 51.67
C ALA A 18 20.19 5.55 52.66
N CYS A 19 19.02 5.17 52.12
CA CYS A 19 18.27 4.07 52.71
C CYS A 19 18.95 2.77 52.24
N SER A 20 18.84 1.70 53.02
CA SER A 20 19.34 0.39 52.61
C SER A 20 18.69 -0.05 51.31
N ASP A 21 19.48 -0.59 50.37
CA ASP A 21 18.94 -1.42 49.30
C ASP A 21 18.09 -2.51 49.94
N HIS A 22 16.80 -2.54 49.58
CA HIS A 22 15.92 -3.61 49.99
C HIS A 22 16.07 -4.67 48.91
N ASP A 23 16.55 -5.87 49.27
CA ASP A 23 16.55 -7.05 48.40
C ASP A 23 15.11 -7.52 48.14
N THR A 24 14.32 -6.70 47.44
CA THR A 24 13.15 -7.17 46.72
C THR A 24 13.67 -7.98 45.56
N ASN A 25 13.74 -9.30 45.75
CA ASN A 25 13.61 -10.22 44.65
C ASN A 25 12.30 -9.86 43.94
N ASP A 26 12.39 -9.22 42.77
CA ASP A 26 11.24 -9.10 41.87
C ASP A 26 10.82 -10.53 41.50
N SER A 27 9.69 -10.97 42.07
CA SER A 27 9.26 -12.35 41.93
C SER A 27 8.76 -12.58 40.51
N ASN A 28 9.47 -13.41 39.76
CA ASN A 28 9.01 -13.93 38.48
C ASN A 28 7.96 -15.06 38.66
N GLU A 29 7.58 -15.41 39.89
CA GLU A 29 6.47 -16.34 40.15
C GLU A 29 5.14 -15.62 39.91
N LYS A 30 4.28 -16.17 39.06
CA LYS A 30 2.95 -15.62 38.73
C LYS A 30 1.92 -15.99 39.80
N ASP A 31 2.05 -15.39 40.98
CA ASP A 31 1.28 -15.68 42.19
C ASP A 31 0.00 -14.84 42.36
N GLY A 32 -0.24 -13.89 41.46
CA GLY A 32 -1.38 -12.98 41.51
C GLY A 32 -2.74 -13.67 41.24
N PRO A 33 -3.87 -13.00 41.58
CA PRO A 33 -5.20 -13.47 41.20
C PRO A 33 -5.28 -13.59 39.67
N LYS A 34 -5.64 -14.76 39.15
CA LYS A 34 -5.66 -15.02 37.71
C LYS A 34 -6.68 -14.16 36.94
N PRO A 35 -6.37 -13.76 35.69
CA PRO A 35 -7.39 -13.31 34.74
C PRO A 35 -8.24 -14.49 34.25
N SER A 36 -9.35 -14.18 33.58
CA SER A 36 -10.27 -15.14 32.95
C SER A 36 -10.13 -15.10 31.43
N MET A 37 -10.25 -16.25 30.79
CA MET A 37 -10.08 -16.41 29.35
C MET A 37 -11.04 -17.48 28.83
N ASP A 38 -11.85 -17.13 27.83
CA ASP A 38 -12.76 -18.02 27.10
C ASP A 38 -12.50 -17.83 25.61
N LEU A 39 -11.61 -18.66 25.06
CA LEU A 39 -11.20 -18.61 23.66
C LEU A 39 -11.52 -19.91 22.92
N ALA A 40 -11.86 -19.75 21.65
CA ALA A 40 -11.89 -20.80 20.64
C ALA A 40 -10.86 -20.49 19.55
N VAL A 41 -10.24 -21.53 19.00
CA VAL A 41 -9.34 -21.42 17.83
C VAL A 41 -9.94 -22.15 16.63
N SER A 42 -9.64 -21.66 15.42
CA SER A 42 -10.15 -22.27 14.19
C SER A 42 -9.23 -21.97 12.99
N PRO A 43 -9.02 -22.93 12.07
CA PRO A 43 -9.35 -24.35 12.21
C PRO A 43 -8.39 -25.08 13.18
N GLN A 44 -8.72 -26.32 13.55
CA GLN A 44 -7.87 -27.20 14.37
C GLN A 44 -7.36 -28.44 13.61
N SER A 45 -7.70 -28.58 12.33
CA SER A 45 -7.30 -29.68 11.46
C SER A 45 -7.25 -29.19 10.02
N ASP A 46 -6.74 -30.04 9.11
CA ASP A 46 -6.78 -29.83 7.65
C ASP A 46 -6.03 -28.55 7.20
N LEU A 47 -5.09 -28.11 8.04
CA LEU A 47 -4.14 -27.01 7.81
C LEU A 47 -2.89 -27.50 7.09
N ASN A 48 -2.20 -26.58 6.42
CA ASN A 48 -0.81 -26.71 6.00
C ASN A 48 0.06 -25.67 6.70
N TYR A 49 1.38 -25.83 6.64
CA TYR A 49 2.28 -24.72 6.88
C TYR A 49 1.94 -23.56 5.92
N GLY A 50 1.99 -22.32 6.42
CA GLY A 50 1.58 -21.11 5.69
C GLY A 50 0.15 -20.65 5.96
N ASP A 51 -0.73 -21.54 6.42
CA ASP A 51 -2.10 -21.18 6.80
C ASP A 51 -2.15 -20.39 8.13
N HIS A 52 -3.32 -19.81 8.42
CA HIS A 52 -3.57 -19.01 9.61
C HIS A 52 -4.48 -19.76 10.59
N ILE A 53 -4.04 -19.84 11.85
CA ILE A 53 -4.88 -20.26 12.97
C ILE A 53 -5.48 -18.99 13.59
N TYR A 54 -6.80 -18.85 13.52
CA TYR A 54 -7.52 -17.73 14.15
C TYR A 54 -7.82 -18.03 15.61
N VAL A 55 -7.71 -17.02 16.47
CA VAL A 55 -7.96 -17.06 17.91
C VAL A 55 -9.03 -16.03 18.23
N SER A 56 -10.14 -16.45 18.85
CA SER A 56 -11.29 -15.58 19.09
C SER A 56 -12.00 -15.88 20.40
N GLY A 57 -12.56 -14.85 21.04
CA GLY A 57 -13.31 -15.00 22.29
C GLY A 57 -13.13 -13.80 23.22
N LEU A 58 -13.22 -14.03 24.53
CA LEU A 58 -13.15 -12.99 25.55
C LEU A 58 -12.01 -13.23 26.55
N MET A 59 -11.25 -12.18 26.82
CA MET A 59 -10.26 -12.08 27.90
C MET A 59 -10.75 -11.05 28.92
N SER A 60 -10.64 -11.30 30.23
CA SER A 60 -11.09 -10.35 31.26
C SER A 60 -10.36 -10.47 32.61
N ASP A 61 -10.33 -9.38 33.38
CA ASP A 61 -9.78 -9.30 34.74
C ASP A 61 -10.58 -8.33 35.63
N GLU A 62 -10.61 -8.57 36.94
CA GLU A 62 -11.31 -7.69 37.90
C GLU A 62 -10.75 -6.25 37.96
N ARG A 63 -9.50 -6.04 37.51
CA ARG A 63 -8.84 -4.74 37.45
C ARG A 63 -8.43 -4.36 36.03
N ASN A 64 -7.35 -4.95 35.51
CA ASN A 64 -6.81 -4.64 34.19
C ASN A 64 -5.97 -5.80 33.67
N LEU A 65 -6.16 -6.11 32.40
CA LEU A 65 -5.26 -6.96 31.62
C LEU A 65 -3.98 -6.19 31.27
N GLU A 66 -2.87 -6.91 31.09
CA GLU A 66 -1.57 -6.34 30.75
C GLU A 66 -1.14 -6.70 29.33
N HIS A 67 -1.13 -7.99 29.00
CA HIS A 67 -0.81 -8.48 27.66
C HIS A 67 -1.33 -9.91 27.44
N TYR A 68 -1.31 -10.36 26.18
CA TYR A 68 -1.37 -11.79 25.85
C TYR A 68 -0.22 -12.21 24.92
N GLU A 69 0.14 -13.49 24.98
CA GLU A 69 1.13 -14.12 24.10
C GLU A 69 0.51 -15.36 23.44
N LEU A 70 0.63 -15.46 22.11
CA LEU A 70 0.36 -16.67 21.33
C LEU A 70 1.70 -17.36 21.04
N ILE A 71 1.88 -18.60 21.49
CA ILE A 71 3.10 -19.41 21.26
C ILE A 71 2.71 -20.67 20.50
N LEU A 72 3.21 -20.81 19.27
CA LEU A 72 3.00 -22.00 18.43
C LEU A 72 4.25 -22.90 18.46
N ARG A 73 4.08 -24.17 18.82
CA ARG A 73 5.17 -25.16 18.91
C ARG A 73 4.96 -26.36 17.98
N ASN A 74 6.06 -26.97 17.54
CA ASN A 74 6.08 -28.26 16.85
C ASN A 74 5.97 -29.44 17.83
N SER A 75 5.83 -30.68 17.33
CA SER A 75 5.76 -31.86 18.21
C SER A 75 7.06 -32.19 18.96
N ALA A 76 8.20 -31.64 18.54
CA ALA A 76 9.48 -31.72 19.25
C ALA A 76 9.58 -30.72 20.42
N GLY A 77 8.68 -29.73 20.49
CA GLY A 77 8.62 -28.68 21.51
C GLY A 77 9.27 -27.35 21.11
N ASP A 78 9.88 -27.24 19.93
CA ASP A 78 10.46 -26.00 19.41
C ASP A 78 9.38 -24.95 19.17
N THR A 79 9.64 -23.70 19.55
CA THR A 79 8.77 -22.56 19.20
C THR A 79 8.96 -22.21 17.72
N LEU A 80 7.90 -22.37 16.92
CA LEU A 80 7.86 -21.97 15.52
C LEU A 80 7.55 -20.46 15.39
N ALA A 81 6.51 -20.00 16.08
CA ALA A 81 6.09 -18.60 16.08
C ALA A 81 5.68 -18.13 17.48
N THR A 82 5.91 -16.85 17.74
CA THR A 82 5.40 -16.11 18.89
C THR A 82 4.73 -14.83 18.39
N LYS A 83 3.59 -14.48 18.98
CA LYS A 83 2.94 -13.17 18.80
C LYS A 83 2.58 -12.61 20.18
N TYR A 84 2.82 -11.33 20.39
CA TYR A 84 2.68 -10.66 21.69
C TYR A 84 1.90 -9.36 21.51
N GLN A 85 0.92 -9.09 22.37
CA GLN A 85 0.03 -7.94 22.26
C GLN A 85 -0.27 -7.35 23.65
N MET A 86 0.08 -6.06 23.84
CA MET A 86 -0.30 -5.30 25.03
C MET A 86 -1.81 -5.05 25.09
N LEU A 87 -2.38 -5.05 26.28
CA LEU A 87 -3.79 -4.81 26.55
C LEU A 87 -3.98 -3.58 27.46
N LEU A 88 -5.19 -3.03 27.45
CA LEU A 88 -5.60 -1.93 28.32
C LEU A 88 -7.07 -2.11 28.73
N GLY A 89 -7.36 -2.00 30.03
CA GLY A 89 -8.72 -2.13 30.57
C GLY A 89 -9.06 -3.52 31.10
N GLN A 90 -10.32 -3.68 31.50
CA GLN A 90 -10.81 -4.86 32.25
C GLN A 90 -11.20 -6.04 31.35
N GLU A 91 -11.55 -5.77 30.10
CA GLU A 91 -12.08 -6.75 29.14
C GLU A 91 -11.46 -6.51 27.76
N PHE A 92 -11.20 -7.59 27.02
CA PHE A 92 -10.72 -7.53 25.63
C PHE A 92 -11.36 -8.64 24.80
N THR A 93 -12.05 -8.27 23.73
CA THR A 93 -12.54 -9.22 22.72
C THR A 93 -11.40 -9.61 21.80
N CYS A 94 -10.88 -10.83 21.97
CA CYS A 94 -9.88 -11.39 21.08
C CYS A 94 -10.51 -11.72 19.72
N ASN A 95 -9.86 -11.28 18.65
CA ASN A 95 -10.13 -11.64 17.26
C ASN A 95 -8.82 -11.46 16.49
N ASP A 96 -7.91 -12.40 16.67
CA ASP A 96 -6.55 -12.34 16.15
C ASP A 96 -6.17 -13.65 15.43
N ASN A 97 -4.95 -13.73 14.90
CA ASN A 97 -4.43 -14.93 14.24
C ASN A 97 -2.92 -15.09 14.42
N ILE A 98 -2.46 -16.31 14.22
CA ILE A 98 -1.04 -16.65 14.07
C ILE A 98 -0.86 -17.50 12.80
N GLN A 99 0.04 -17.07 11.92
CA GLN A 99 0.39 -17.82 10.71
C GLN A 99 1.40 -18.92 11.05
N VAL A 100 1.23 -20.10 10.47
CA VAL A 100 2.07 -21.28 10.76
C VAL A 100 3.36 -21.24 9.92
N PRO A 101 4.57 -21.04 10.51
CA PRO A 101 5.81 -21.03 9.74
C PRO A 101 6.20 -22.43 9.27
N LEU A 102 6.66 -22.57 8.04
CA LEU A 102 7.23 -23.83 7.51
C LEU A 102 8.65 -24.06 8.06
N PRO A 103 8.94 -25.14 8.81
CA PRO A 103 10.32 -25.44 9.24
C PRO A 103 11.24 -25.89 8.10
N LYS A 104 12.56 -25.78 8.29
CA LYS A 104 13.56 -26.37 7.38
C LYS A 104 13.44 -27.90 7.45
N ASN A 105 13.32 -28.56 6.30
CA ASN A 105 13.06 -30.00 6.17
C ASN A 105 11.77 -30.49 6.87
N ALA A 106 10.70 -29.69 6.81
CA ALA A 106 9.42 -30.02 7.43
C ALA A 106 8.81 -31.36 6.93
N SER A 107 8.09 -32.02 7.82
CA SER A 107 7.18 -33.13 7.54
C SER A 107 5.78 -32.80 8.06
N THR A 108 4.76 -33.60 7.74
CA THR A 108 3.46 -33.49 8.41
C THR A 108 3.62 -33.59 9.93
N ASP A 109 3.02 -32.68 10.68
CA ASP A 109 3.27 -32.55 12.13
C ASP A 109 2.00 -32.29 12.95
N GLN A 110 2.17 -32.32 14.27
CA GLN A 110 1.17 -32.11 15.31
C GLN A 110 1.59 -30.90 16.14
N LEU A 111 0.92 -29.75 15.96
CA LEU A 111 1.32 -28.49 16.59
C LEU A 111 0.50 -28.21 17.84
N SER A 112 1.09 -27.46 18.77
CA SER A 112 0.40 -26.94 19.97
C SER A 112 0.42 -25.42 19.95
N LEU A 113 -0.77 -24.80 20.01
CA LEU A 113 -0.93 -23.37 20.19
C LEU A 113 -1.28 -23.08 21.65
N GLN A 114 -0.34 -22.46 22.36
CA GLN A 114 -0.54 -21.96 23.72
C GLN A 114 -0.90 -20.48 23.69
N VAL A 115 -1.94 -20.10 24.43
CA VAL A 115 -2.30 -18.70 24.70
C VAL A 115 -2.05 -18.43 26.17
N LYS A 116 -1.21 -17.43 26.45
CA LYS A 116 -0.98 -16.88 27.79
C LYS A 116 -1.71 -15.54 27.92
N LEU A 117 -2.32 -15.29 29.06
CA LEU A 117 -2.93 -14.01 29.41
C LEU A 117 -2.43 -13.54 30.76
N ASP A 118 -1.83 -12.36 30.79
CA ASP A 118 -1.24 -11.72 31.96
C ASP A 118 -2.06 -10.49 32.38
N ASN A 119 -2.22 -10.30 33.69
CA ASN A 119 -2.87 -9.10 34.25
C ASN A 119 -1.90 -8.22 35.04
N THR A 120 -2.28 -6.96 35.28
CA THR A 120 -1.47 -5.98 36.04
C THR A 120 -1.45 -6.28 37.55
N ARG A 121 -1.71 -7.53 37.96
CA ARG A 121 -1.71 -8.03 39.33
C ARG A 121 -0.77 -9.22 39.50
N ASN A 122 0.07 -9.52 38.50
CA ASN A 122 1.00 -10.65 38.45
C ASN A 122 0.33 -12.04 38.41
N GLY A 123 -0.90 -12.13 37.92
CA GLY A 123 -1.59 -13.40 37.63
C GLY A 123 -1.49 -13.76 36.15
N GLU A 124 -1.12 -15.02 35.87
CA GLU A 124 -1.11 -15.63 34.54
C GLU A 124 -2.26 -16.65 34.42
N GLU A 125 -2.97 -16.67 33.29
CA GLU A 125 -3.77 -17.83 32.87
C GLU A 125 -3.36 -18.34 31.50
N VAL A 126 -3.38 -19.67 31.31
CA VAL A 126 -2.83 -20.36 30.13
C VAL A 126 -3.85 -21.36 29.58
N GLN A 127 -4.28 -21.13 28.35
CA GLN A 127 -5.09 -22.07 27.57
C GLN A 127 -4.21 -22.69 26.48
N SER A 128 -4.46 -23.93 26.08
CA SER A 128 -3.67 -24.60 25.03
C SER A 128 -4.57 -25.43 24.13
N PHE A 129 -4.25 -25.43 22.84
CA PHE A 129 -5.04 -26.04 21.78
C PHE A 129 -4.15 -26.92 20.90
N ASP A 130 -4.56 -28.17 20.70
CA ASP A 130 -3.91 -29.06 19.76
C ASP A 130 -4.38 -28.77 18.33
N ILE A 131 -3.44 -28.80 17.39
CA ILE A 131 -3.65 -28.51 15.96
C ILE A 131 -3.16 -29.71 15.15
N GLN A 132 -4.12 -30.41 14.53
CA GLN A 132 -3.96 -31.78 14.05
C GLN A 132 -3.53 -31.86 12.58
N ASN A 133 -2.55 -32.72 12.30
CA ASN A 133 -2.12 -33.13 10.96
C ASN A 133 -1.74 -31.96 10.02
N VAL A 134 -0.93 -31.02 10.50
CA VAL A 134 -0.48 -29.88 9.69
C VAL A 134 0.38 -30.37 8.53
N GLY A 135 -0.11 -30.20 7.30
CA GLY A 135 0.49 -30.70 6.07
C GLY A 135 1.62 -29.84 5.52
N ILE A 136 2.39 -30.42 4.60
CA ILE A 136 3.32 -29.65 3.77
C ILE A 136 2.51 -29.02 2.63
N PRO A 137 2.50 -27.68 2.47
CA PRO A 137 1.83 -27.03 1.35
C PRO A 137 2.51 -27.39 0.02
N ASP A 138 1.74 -27.50 -1.05
CA ASP A 138 2.27 -27.61 -2.41
C ASP A 138 2.19 -26.26 -3.10
N PHE A 139 3.32 -25.77 -3.65
CA PHE A 139 3.38 -24.49 -4.35
C PHE A 139 3.36 -24.71 -5.87
N GLU A 140 2.71 -23.83 -6.62
CA GLU A 140 2.72 -23.86 -8.10
C GLU A 140 3.91 -23.05 -8.65
N THR A 141 4.07 -21.82 -8.14
CA THR A 141 5.15 -20.87 -8.43
C THR A 141 5.66 -20.27 -7.11
N LEU A 142 6.93 -19.86 -7.07
CA LEU A 142 7.45 -18.96 -6.03
C LEU A 142 7.93 -17.65 -6.68
N HIS A 143 7.88 -16.55 -5.94
CA HIS A 143 8.23 -15.22 -6.42
C HIS A 143 9.46 -14.70 -5.67
N LEU A 144 10.55 -14.41 -6.38
CA LEU A 144 11.69 -13.67 -5.84
C LEU A 144 11.38 -12.17 -5.91
N ILE A 145 10.98 -11.59 -4.78
CA ILE A 145 10.61 -10.18 -4.64
C ILE A 145 11.85 -9.38 -4.22
N LEU A 146 12.41 -8.61 -5.16
CA LEU A 146 13.62 -7.80 -4.96
C LEU A 146 13.30 -6.46 -4.27
N SER A 147 14.31 -5.86 -3.64
CA SER A 147 14.19 -4.64 -2.84
C SER A 147 13.95 -3.38 -3.67
N ASN A 148 14.20 -3.42 -4.98
CA ASN A 148 13.76 -2.39 -5.92
C ASN A 148 12.27 -2.52 -6.28
N GLY A 149 11.59 -3.62 -5.90
CA GLY A 149 10.20 -3.89 -6.24
C GLY A 149 10.01 -4.76 -7.49
N MET A 150 11.08 -5.12 -8.22
CA MET A 150 11.00 -6.16 -9.25
C MET A 150 10.61 -7.51 -8.62
N VAL A 151 9.89 -8.31 -9.38
CA VAL A 151 9.54 -9.69 -9.01
C VAL A 151 9.98 -10.61 -10.14
N VAL A 152 10.63 -11.73 -9.79
CA VAL A 152 11.07 -12.76 -10.74
C VAL A 152 10.45 -14.09 -10.34
N ASP A 153 9.75 -14.74 -11.27
CA ASP A 153 9.05 -15.99 -11.00
C ASP A 153 10.00 -17.20 -11.09
N LEU A 154 9.85 -18.09 -10.10
CA LEU A 154 10.55 -19.35 -9.94
C LEU A 154 9.55 -20.49 -10.20
N ILE A 155 9.70 -21.14 -11.36
CA ILE A 155 8.80 -22.18 -11.85
C ILE A 155 9.22 -23.54 -11.29
N LYS A 156 8.24 -24.34 -10.87
CA LYS A 156 8.43 -25.66 -10.25
C LYS A 156 9.10 -26.67 -11.18
N ASN A 157 10.20 -27.25 -10.72
CA ASN A 157 10.97 -28.32 -11.34
C ASN A 157 11.26 -29.42 -10.30
N GLY A 158 10.26 -30.27 -10.04
CA GLY A 158 10.31 -31.23 -8.94
C GLY A 158 10.23 -30.51 -7.58
N ASN A 159 11.28 -30.63 -6.77
CA ASN A 159 11.39 -30.00 -5.45
C ASN A 159 12.11 -28.62 -5.48
N VAL A 160 12.61 -28.20 -6.64
CA VAL A 160 13.33 -26.93 -6.83
C VAL A 160 12.47 -26.01 -7.71
N TYR A 161 12.48 -24.72 -7.43
CA TYR A 161 11.76 -23.69 -8.19
C TYR A 161 12.81 -22.78 -8.83
N GLN A 162 12.79 -22.64 -10.15
CA GLN A 162 13.87 -22.00 -10.92
C GLN A 162 13.34 -20.96 -11.91
N THR A 163 14.08 -19.87 -12.14
CA THR A 163 13.72 -18.90 -13.18
C THR A 163 13.70 -19.56 -14.56
N ALA A 164 12.63 -19.34 -15.34
CA ALA A 164 12.45 -20.00 -16.65
C ALA A 164 13.51 -19.59 -17.69
N THR A 165 14.08 -18.40 -17.53
CA THR A 165 15.26 -17.89 -18.24
C THR A 165 16.19 -17.19 -17.25
N GLU A 166 17.33 -16.70 -17.72
CA GLU A 166 18.12 -15.73 -16.96
C GLU A 166 17.32 -14.45 -16.69
N SER A 167 17.67 -13.75 -15.62
CA SER A 167 17.18 -12.42 -15.26
C SER A 167 18.37 -11.54 -14.88
N VAL A 168 18.28 -10.23 -15.15
CA VAL A 168 19.33 -9.26 -14.81
C VAL A 168 19.16 -8.82 -13.35
N PHE A 169 20.16 -9.09 -12.52
CA PHE A 169 20.20 -8.71 -11.12
C PHE A 169 21.25 -7.60 -10.91
N PRO A 170 20.87 -6.43 -10.36
CA PRO A 170 21.83 -5.38 -9.99
C PRO A 170 22.82 -5.83 -8.92
N ALA A 171 23.98 -5.17 -8.86
CA ALA A 171 25.00 -5.43 -7.84
C ALA A 171 24.42 -5.32 -6.41
N HIS A 172 24.74 -6.31 -5.56
CA HIS A 172 24.28 -6.44 -4.18
C HIS A 172 22.75 -6.37 -3.98
N ILE A 173 21.92 -6.67 -5.00
CA ILE A 173 20.47 -6.57 -4.87
C ILE A 173 19.96 -7.53 -3.78
N LYS A 174 18.99 -7.06 -3.00
CA LYS A 174 18.39 -7.85 -1.92
C LYS A 174 16.99 -8.29 -2.31
N GLY A 175 16.50 -9.39 -1.74
CA GLY A 175 15.13 -9.84 -1.95
C GLY A 175 14.65 -10.80 -0.87
N ILE A 176 13.39 -11.20 -0.97
CA ILE A 176 12.85 -12.38 -0.28
C ILE A 176 12.14 -13.26 -1.29
N ILE A 177 12.11 -14.56 -1.05
CA ILE A 177 11.30 -15.49 -1.85
C ILE A 177 9.94 -15.61 -1.18
N SER A 178 8.84 -15.65 -1.91
CA SER A 178 7.50 -15.80 -1.32
C SER A 178 6.53 -16.56 -2.21
N THR A 179 5.52 -17.20 -1.62
CA THR A 179 4.44 -17.89 -2.33
C THR A 179 3.39 -16.92 -2.87
N THR A 180 3.43 -15.62 -2.51
CA THR A 180 2.56 -14.57 -3.08
C THR A 180 3.33 -13.27 -3.29
N THR A 181 2.98 -12.52 -4.33
CA THR A 181 3.59 -11.21 -4.64
C THR A 181 3.40 -10.17 -3.54
N SER A 182 2.31 -10.26 -2.75
CA SER A 182 2.04 -9.37 -1.62
C SER A 182 2.70 -9.78 -0.31
N LYS A 183 3.38 -10.93 -0.24
CA LYS A 183 3.98 -11.51 1.00
C LYS A 183 2.95 -11.95 2.05
N SER A 184 1.71 -12.19 1.63
CA SER A 184 0.61 -12.74 2.46
C SER A 184 0.70 -14.25 2.72
N GLY A 185 1.42 -15.00 1.87
CA GLY A 185 1.65 -16.44 2.05
C GLY A 185 2.89 -16.75 2.88
N ILE A 186 3.59 -17.84 2.59
CA ILE A 186 4.93 -18.08 3.16
C ILE A 186 5.93 -17.16 2.45
N TRP A 187 6.92 -16.67 3.20
CA TRP A 187 8.13 -16.11 2.60
C TRP A 187 9.39 -16.64 3.29
N TRP A 188 10.52 -16.54 2.60
CA TRP A 188 11.86 -16.90 3.08
C TRP A 188 12.76 -15.67 2.97
N GLY A 189 13.32 -15.29 4.11
CA GLY A 189 14.33 -14.24 4.25
C GLY A 189 15.57 -14.82 4.93
N THR A 190 16.43 -13.96 5.49
CA THR A 190 17.54 -14.40 6.35
C THR A 190 17.23 -14.16 7.83
N LYS A 191 17.76 -15.04 8.69
CA LYS A 191 17.74 -14.92 10.15
C LYS A 191 19.09 -15.38 10.67
N ASN A 192 19.82 -14.50 11.37
CA ASN A 192 21.21 -14.73 11.79
C ASN A 192 22.19 -15.09 10.63
N GLY A 193 21.85 -14.73 9.39
CA GLY A 193 22.64 -15.03 8.18
C GLY A 193 22.26 -16.33 7.45
N GLU A 194 21.42 -17.20 8.04
CA GLU A 194 20.87 -18.38 7.36
C GLU A 194 19.49 -18.09 6.75
N ILE A 195 19.13 -18.76 5.66
CA ILE A 195 17.78 -18.65 5.08
C ILE A 195 16.76 -19.33 6.02
N ALA A 196 15.67 -18.63 6.32
CA ALA A 196 14.59 -19.12 7.16
C ALA A 196 13.23 -18.61 6.70
N SER A 197 12.18 -19.40 6.91
CA SER A 197 10.80 -18.99 6.67
C SER A 197 10.38 -17.88 7.65
N MET A 198 9.45 -17.03 7.21
CA MET A 198 8.85 -15.92 7.97
C MET A 198 9.87 -14.89 8.51
N ALA A 199 11.11 -14.94 8.02
CA ALA A 199 12.21 -14.08 8.44
C ALA A 199 12.09 -12.68 7.81
N LYS A 200 12.52 -11.64 8.53
CA LYS A 200 12.33 -10.24 8.13
C LYS A 200 13.46 -9.67 7.29
N ASP A 201 14.69 -10.13 7.52
CA ASP A 201 15.85 -9.64 6.79
C ASP A 201 15.90 -10.26 5.39
N SER A 202 16.43 -9.55 4.42
CA SER A 202 16.48 -10.01 3.04
C SER A 202 17.65 -10.97 2.78
N ILE A 203 17.50 -11.81 1.76
CA ILE A 203 18.58 -12.55 1.12
C ILE A 203 19.31 -11.59 0.17
N THR A 204 20.63 -11.65 0.07
CA THR A 204 21.40 -10.99 -1.01
C THR A 204 21.45 -11.92 -2.21
N ILE A 205 21.19 -11.39 -3.40
CA ILE A 205 21.22 -12.11 -4.68
C ILE A 205 22.29 -11.47 -5.57
N GLY A 206 23.12 -12.27 -6.21
CA GLY A 206 24.23 -11.81 -7.04
C GLY A 206 25.43 -11.27 -6.25
N GLY A 207 26.41 -10.74 -7.00
CA GLY A 207 27.68 -10.26 -6.47
C GLY A 207 27.85 -8.73 -6.53
N ASP A 208 29.12 -8.31 -6.59
CA ASP A 208 29.56 -6.90 -6.60
C ASP A 208 29.30 -6.17 -7.95
N VAL A 209 28.70 -6.85 -8.93
CA VAL A 209 28.48 -6.37 -10.31
C VAL A 209 27.12 -6.83 -10.83
N GLU A 210 26.52 -6.04 -11.72
CA GLU A 210 25.27 -6.39 -12.41
C GLU A 210 25.51 -7.53 -13.43
N ALA A 211 24.69 -8.58 -13.36
CA ALA A 211 24.82 -9.78 -14.19
C ALA A 211 23.46 -10.40 -14.54
N SER A 212 23.40 -11.11 -15.66
CA SER A 212 22.34 -12.10 -15.91
C SER A 212 22.72 -13.45 -15.31
N PHE A 213 21.78 -14.10 -14.62
CA PHE A 213 21.88 -15.51 -14.24
C PHE A 213 20.50 -16.12 -14.01
N THR A 214 20.42 -17.44 -13.88
CA THR A 214 19.23 -18.10 -13.33
C THR A 214 19.33 -18.24 -11.82
N VAL A 215 18.21 -18.17 -11.12
CA VAL A 215 18.14 -18.43 -9.67
C VAL A 215 17.28 -19.67 -9.44
N SER A 216 17.68 -20.55 -8.53
CA SER A 216 16.91 -21.73 -8.15
C SER A 216 16.86 -21.94 -6.64
N PHE A 217 15.68 -22.27 -6.10
CA PHE A 217 15.43 -22.38 -4.67
C PHE A 217 14.65 -23.64 -4.31
N ASN A 218 15.04 -24.32 -3.23
CA ASN A 218 14.33 -25.47 -2.69
C ASN A 218 13.57 -25.08 -1.40
N PRO A 219 12.23 -24.93 -1.42
CA PRO A 219 11.47 -24.52 -0.23
C PRO A 219 11.37 -25.59 0.86
N VAL A 220 11.89 -26.80 0.66
CA VAL A 220 11.99 -27.84 1.70
C VAL A 220 13.35 -27.74 2.41
N THR A 221 14.45 -27.71 1.66
CA THR A 221 15.81 -27.68 2.22
C THR A 221 16.35 -26.26 2.44
N PHE A 222 15.63 -25.23 2.00
CA PHE A 222 16.00 -23.80 1.98
C PHE A 222 17.33 -23.49 1.28
N ASP A 223 17.81 -24.38 0.42
CA ASP A 223 19.00 -24.15 -0.39
C ASP A 223 18.67 -23.24 -1.57
N LEU A 224 19.58 -22.31 -1.88
CA LEU A 224 19.48 -21.31 -2.93
C LEU A 224 20.75 -21.36 -3.77
N ASP A 225 20.61 -21.67 -5.05
CA ASP A 225 21.71 -21.76 -6.02
C ASP A 225 21.54 -20.72 -7.14
N GLU A 226 22.65 -20.07 -7.51
CA GLU A 226 22.75 -19.19 -8.66
C GLU A 226 23.45 -19.90 -9.83
N GLY A 227 22.97 -19.66 -11.05
CA GLY A 227 23.57 -20.17 -12.28
C GLY A 227 24.85 -19.44 -12.70
N GLU A 228 25.31 -19.69 -13.93
CA GLU A 228 26.45 -18.97 -14.49
C GLU A 228 26.12 -17.46 -14.66
N HIS A 229 27.02 -16.59 -14.18
CA HIS A 229 26.87 -15.14 -14.22
C HIS A 229 27.35 -14.59 -15.58
N HIS A 230 26.42 -14.25 -16.46
CA HIS A 230 26.70 -13.54 -17.70
C HIS A 230 26.81 -12.02 -17.46
N ILE A 231 28.03 -11.49 -17.58
CA ILE A 231 28.34 -10.07 -17.36
C ILE A 231 27.99 -9.25 -18.62
N TRP A 232 27.25 -8.18 -18.44
CA TRP A 232 26.83 -7.28 -19.52
C TRP A 232 27.90 -6.23 -19.85
N SER A 233 28.14 -5.99 -21.14
CA SER A 233 29.13 -4.99 -21.60
C SER A 233 28.42 -3.69 -22.03
N PRO A 234 28.94 -2.50 -21.70
CA PRO A 234 28.34 -1.24 -22.15
C PRO A 234 28.49 -1.06 -23.67
N VAL A 235 27.43 -0.59 -24.34
CA VAL A 235 27.47 -0.26 -25.77
C VAL A 235 28.12 1.12 -26.00
N ASP A 236 28.42 1.46 -27.26
CA ASP A 236 28.91 2.79 -27.62
C ASP A 236 27.92 3.88 -27.16
N ALA A 237 28.42 4.94 -26.53
CA ALA A 237 27.58 5.97 -25.92
C ALA A 237 26.74 6.79 -26.93
N SER A 238 26.95 6.67 -28.24
CA SER A 238 26.04 7.21 -29.26
C SER A 238 24.83 6.32 -29.52
N ASP A 239 24.96 5.00 -29.31
CA ASP A 239 23.89 4.01 -29.41
C ASP A 239 23.03 4.04 -28.14
N CYS A 240 22.04 4.93 -28.12
CA CYS A 240 21.26 5.26 -26.92
C CYS A 240 19.78 5.49 -27.20
N TYR A 241 18.99 5.60 -26.14
CA TYR A 241 17.62 6.09 -26.15
C TYR A 241 17.49 7.32 -25.23
N TYR A 242 16.45 8.11 -25.44
CA TYR A 242 16.05 9.23 -24.60
C TYR A 242 14.59 9.08 -24.19
N LEU A 243 14.28 9.35 -22.93
CA LEU A 243 12.93 9.42 -22.43
C LEU A 243 12.30 10.79 -22.78
N LEU A 244 11.12 10.76 -23.38
CA LEU A 244 10.26 11.91 -23.68
C LEU A 244 8.93 11.75 -22.92
N GLY A 245 8.24 12.85 -22.61
CA GLY A 245 6.96 12.85 -21.90
C GLY A 245 6.96 13.68 -20.61
N THR A 246 6.02 13.39 -19.70
CA THR A 246 5.71 14.21 -18.53
C THR A 246 6.34 13.74 -17.21
N ILE A 247 7.03 12.60 -17.22
CA ILE A 247 7.59 11.93 -16.02
C ILE A 247 8.77 12.64 -15.31
N SER A 248 9.12 13.88 -15.67
CA SER A 248 10.27 14.55 -15.03
C SER A 248 9.98 14.96 -13.59
N GLY A 249 10.91 14.65 -12.68
CA GLY A 249 10.89 15.16 -11.30
C GLY A 249 11.10 16.67 -11.19
N HIS A 250 11.64 17.34 -12.22
CA HIS A 250 11.87 18.78 -12.12
C HIS A 250 10.59 19.58 -12.36
N TRP A 251 10.21 20.35 -11.36
CA TRP A 251 9.17 21.38 -11.45
C TRP A 251 9.37 22.43 -12.56
N MET A 252 10.59 22.57 -13.12
CA MET A 252 10.90 23.48 -14.24
C MET A 252 10.85 22.80 -15.63
N ASP A 253 10.94 21.48 -15.71
CA ASP A 253 11.22 20.80 -16.99
C ASP A 253 10.03 20.83 -17.96
N GLY A 254 8.81 20.83 -17.43
CA GLY A 254 7.56 20.63 -18.18
C GLY A 254 7.51 19.26 -18.86
N GLU A 255 6.82 19.18 -20.01
CA GLU A 255 6.93 18.01 -20.87
C GLU A 255 8.29 17.99 -21.61
N ILE A 256 9.02 16.90 -21.45
CA ILE A 256 10.20 16.59 -22.24
C ILE A 256 9.78 16.25 -23.68
N THR A 257 9.90 17.23 -24.57
CA THR A 257 9.54 17.12 -25.99
C THR A 257 10.74 16.94 -26.94
N THR A 258 11.96 16.96 -26.41
CA THR A 258 13.22 16.86 -27.17
C THR A 258 14.27 16.05 -26.40
N GLU A 259 15.30 15.57 -27.11
CA GLU A 259 16.46 14.89 -26.50
C GLU A 259 17.17 15.84 -25.51
N ARG A 260 17.21 15.48 -24.22
CA ARG A 260 17.96 16.18 -23.16
C ARG A 260 18.92 15.20 -22.50
N SER A 261 20.15 15.63 -22.19
CA SER A 261 21.20 14.76 -21.64
C SER A 261 20.79 14.02 -20.35
N LYS A 262 20.03 14.66 -19.45
CA LYS A 262 19.52 14.06 -18.20
C LYS A 262 18.44 12.98 -18.40
N MET A 263 17.86 12.88 -19.60
CA MET A 263 16.88 11.86 -19.99
C MET A 263 17.49 10.71 -20.81
N LYS A 264 18.82 10.67 -20.94
CA LYS A 264 19.54 9.71 -21.79
C LYS A 264 19.72 8.37 -21.08
N MET A 265 19.31 7.30 -21.75
CA MET A 265 19.50 5.92 -21.29
C MET A 265 20.87 5.38 -21.70
N THR A 266 21.51 4.64 -20.79
CA THR A 266 22.77 3.93 -21.03
C THR A 266 22.48 2.52 -21.54
N GLY A 267 23.10 2.11 -22.64
CA GLY A 267 22.91 0.79 -23.25
C GLY A 267 23.94 -0.24 -22.82
N PHE A 268 23.52 -1.50 -22.75
CA PHE A 268 24.36 -2.66 -22.48
C PHE A 268 23.99 -3.82 -23.41
N GLU A 269 24.94 -4.71 -23.70
CA GLU A 269 24.77 -5.88 -24.57
C GLU A 269 25.42 -7.16 -24.05
N SER A 270 24.81 -8.29 -24.41
CA SER A 270 25.31 -9.65 -24.19
C SER A 270 24.82 -10.56 -25.32
N GLY A 271 25.72 -10.98 -26.21
CA GLY A 271 25.36 -11.76 -27.41
C GLY A 271 24.47 -10.97 -28.38
N ASN A 272 23.26 -11.48 -28.63
CA ASN A 272 22.22 -10.80 -29.44
C ASN A 272 21.32 -9.88 -28.60
N ASP A 273 21.29 -10.09 -27.28
CA ASP A 273 20.34 -9.42 -26.38
C ASP A 273 20.96 -8.10 -25.88
N ARG A 274 20.12 -7.09 -25.70
CA ARG A 274 20.51 -5.73 -25.28
C ARG A 274 19.52 -5.18 -24.27
N TYR A 275 19.92 -4.20 -23.48
CA TYR A 275 18.98 -3.30 -22.82
C TYR A 275 19.49 -1.88 -22.76
N TYR A 276 18.58 -0.94 -22.54
CA TYR A 276 18.90 0.44 -22.22
C TYR A 276 18.24 0.78 -20.90
N THR A 277 19.02 1.28 -19.95
CA THR A 277 18.57 1.60 -18.59
C THR A 277 18.80 3.07 -18.27
N TRP A 278 17.93 3.63 -17.44
CA TRP A 278 18.02 4.98 -16.91
C TRP A 278 17.43 4.99 -15.51
N THR A 279 18.05 5.73 -14.62
CA THR A 279 17.54 6.06 -13.29
C THR A 279 17.57 7.58 -13.18
N ALA A 280 16.69 8.15 -12.36
CA ALA A 280 16.73 9.58 -12.05
C ALA A 280 18.12 10.00 -11.50
N PRO A 281 18.93 10.85 -12.20
CA PRO A 281 20.11 11.48 -11.62
C PRO A 281 19.84 12.22 -10.30
N GLU A 282 20.81 12.10 -9.41
CA GLU A 282 20.91 12.75 -8.11
C GLU A 282 22.21 13.58 -8.05
N GLY A 283 22.28 14.59 -7.18
CA GLY A 283 23.49 15.40 -6.97
C GLY A 283 23.20 16.84 -6.53
N ASP A 284 24.22 17.70 -6.59
CA ASP A 284 24.14 19.13 -6.21
C ASP A 284 23.91 20.09 -7.41
N ASP A 285 23.87 19.59 -8.65
CA ASP A 285 23.67 20.39 -9.86
C ASP A 285 22.21 20.89 -9.94
N PRO A 286 21.96 22.22 -10.04
CA PRO A 286 20.60 22.77 -10.14
C PRO A 286 19.72 22.22 -11.28
N GLU A 287 20.28 21.59 -12.32
CA GLU A 287 19.50 20.96 -13.42
C GLU A 287 19.02 19.53 -13.11
N THR A 288 19.56 18.87 -12.09
CA THR A 288 19.27 17.45 -11.76
C THR A 288 19.04 17.19 -10.28
N GLY A 289 19.75 17.87 -9.38
CA GLY A 289 19.70 17.70 -7.92
C GLY A 289 18.35 18.00 -7.26
N MET A 290 17.42 18.60 -8.00
CA MET A 290 16.02 18.82 -7.57
C MET A 290 15.01 17.84 -8.19
N TRP A 291 15.45 16.73 -8.80
CA TRP A 291 14.53 15.66 -9.22
C TRP A 291 14.00 14.85 -8.04
N GLY A 292 14.88 14.16 -7.30
CA GLY A 292 14.54 13.29 -6.15
C GLY A 292 13.70 12.04 -6.46
N SER A 293 12.89 12.06 -7.53
CA SER A 293 12.07 10.96 -8.02
C SER A 293 11.61 11.22 -9.46
N THR A 294 11.18 10.15 -10.15
CA THR A 294 10.38 10.25 -11.37
C THR A 294 8.96 10.68 -11.01
N ALA A 295 8.33 11.55 -11.79
CA ALA A 295 6.95 11.99 -11.56
C ALA A 295 5.92 11.03 -12.18
N ALA A 296 4.70 11.03 -11.64
CA ALA A 296 3.55 10.40 -12.29
C ALA A 296 3.24 11.10 -13.62
N GLY A 297 2.88 10.34 -14.65
CA GLY A 297 2.66 10.86 -16.00
C GLY A 297 2.77 9.79 -17.07
N GLU A 298 3.28 10.18 -18.23
CA GLU A 298 3.40 9.34 -19.42
C GLU A 298 4.79 9.50 -20.04
N PHE A 299 5.35 8.41 -20.59
CA PHE A 299 6.64 8.46 -21.29
C PHE A 299 6.68 7.66 -22.59
N ARG A 300 7.63 8.01 -23.46
CA ARG A 300 7.95 7.39 -24.76
C ARG A 300 9.46 7.37 -24.94
N LEU A 301 10.02 6.36 -25.58
CA LEU A 301 11.48 6.26 -25.78
C LEU A 301 11.84 6.66 -27.22
N LYS A 302 12.68 7.67 -27.40
CA LYS A 302 13.23 8.04 -28.72
C LYS A 302 14.65 7.51 -28.88
N LYS A 303 14.98 6.89 -30.02
CA LYS A 303 16.36 6.50 -30.34
C LYS A 303 17.21 7.75 -30.60
N GLY A 304 18.33 7.89 -29.90
CA GLY A 304 19.19 9.07 -30.00
C GLY A 304 19.67 9.31 -31.44
N ASN A 305 19.67 10.57 -31.88
CA ASN A 305 20.00 10.99 -33.26
C ASN A 305 19.16 10.34 -34.39
N HIS A 306 18.10 9.59 -34.08
CA HIS A 306 17.29 8.87 -35.06
C HIS A 306 15.80 9.24 -34.97
N GLY A 307 15.10 9.19 -36.12
CA GLY A 307 13.64 9.25 -36.18
C GLY A 307 13.00 7.89 -35.89
N LYS A 308 13.29 7.31 -34.73
CA LYS A 308 12.72 6.04 -34.25
C LYS A 308 12.24 6.17 -32.81
N TYR A 309 11.09 5.58 -32.50
CA TYR A 309 10.42 5.65 -31.21
C TYR A 309 9.97 4.25 -30.77
N ILE A 310 10.00 3.99 -29.47
CA ILE A 310 9.31 2.87 -28.81
C ILE A 310 8.09 3.47 -28.11
N LEU A 311 6.92 2.92 -28.43
CA LEU A 311 5.61 3.38 -28.03
C LEU A 311 4.80 2.23 -27.44
N TRP A 312 3.72 2.55 -26.73
CA TRP A 312 2.77 1.59 -26.15
C TRP A 312 1.36 1.86 -26.68
N ASP A 313 0.68 0.88 -27.27
CA ASP A 313 -0.66 1.08 -27.87
C ASP A 313 -1.84 0.70 -26.96
N GLY A 314 -1.59 0.53 -25.65
CA GLY A 314 -2.55 0.00 -24.68
C GLY A 314 -2.64 -1.53 -24.65
N HIS A 315 -1.87 -2.23 -25.50
CA HIS A 315 -1.87 -3.70 -25.59
C HIS A 315 -0.49 -4.29 -25.85
N LYS A 316 0.39 -3.59 -26.56
CA LYS A 316 1.72 -4.07 -26.97
C LYS A 316 2.69 -2.92 -27.28
N ILE A 317 3.95 -3.28 -27.50
CA ILE A 317 5.02 -2.36 -27.90
C ILE A 317 4.97 -2.10 -29.42
N ILE A 318 5.22 -0.85 -29.81
CA ILE A 318 5.35 -0.45 -31.22
C ILE A 318 6.68 0.30 -31.44
N GLU A 319 7.51 -0.23 -32.34
CA GLU A 319 8.59 0.56 -32.97
C GLU A 319 8.04 1.41 -34.12
N SER A 320 8.17 2.73 -34.00
CA SER A 320 7.55 3.72 -34.90
C SER A 320 8.57 4.71 -35.49
N PRO A 321 8.42 5.16 -36.75
CA PRO A 321 9.20 6.25 -37.32
C PRO A 321 8.73 7.65 -36.89
N THR A 322 7.60 7.75 -36.16
CA THR A 322 6.96 9.00 -35.75
C THR A 322 6.61 8.99 -34.26
N ASP A 323 6.81 10.11 -33.56
CA ASP A 323 6.29 10.30 -32.21
C ASP A 323 4.76 10.32 -32.25
N ASP A 324 4.12 9.69 -31.27
CA ASP A 324 2.67 9.66 -31.11
C ASP A 324 2.35 9.69 -29.62
N LYS A 325 1.92 10.86 -29.13
CA LYS A 325 1.61 11.06 -27.71
C LYS A 325 0.42 10.23 -27.23
N SER A 326 -0.44 9.75 -28.13
CA SER A 326 -1.54 8.85 -27.77
C SER A 326 -1.07 7.41 -27.51
N LYS A 327 0.23 7.13 -27.67
CA LYS A 327 0.86 5.83 -27.46
C LYS A 327 2.04 5.90 -26.50
N SER A 328 1.77 6.31 -25.27
CA SER A 328 2.74 6.44 -24.20
C SER A 328 2.61 5.32 -23.16
N PHE A 329 3.70 4.98 -22.48
CA PHE A 329 3.71 4.13 -21.29
C PHE A 329 3.21 4.96 -20.08
N PRO A 330 2.09 4.62 -19.43
CA PRO A 330 1.54 5.41 -18.33
C PRO A 330 2.06 4.97 -16.95
N LEU A 331 2.36 5.93 -16.07
CA LEU A 331 2.75 5.73 -14.67
C LEU A 331 1.85 6.58 -13.76
N THR A 332 0.94 5.96 -13.01
CA THR A 332 0.01 6.67 -12.11
C THR A 332 0.64 7.16 -10.80
N ALA A 333 1.85 6.70 -10.48
CA ALA A 333 2.61 7.11 -9.31
C ALA A 333 3.99 7.62 -9.71
N GLY A 334 4.53 8.54 -8.90
CA GLY A 334 5.95 8.88 -8.91
C GLY A 334 6.77 8.01 -7.96
N GLY A 335 8.09 8.04 -8.09
CA GLY A 335 9.01 7.28 -7.24
C GLY A 335 10.45 7.26 -7.75
N PRO A 336 11.41 6.76 -6.95
CA PRO A 336 12.81 6.63 -7.34
C PRO A 336 12.98 5.44 -8.29
N PHE A 337 12.48 5.59 -9.53
CA PHE A 337 12.42 4.52 -10.51
C PHE A 337 13.64 4.45 -11.43
N THR A 338 14.02 3.21 -11.74
CA THR A 338 14.81 2.84 -12.90
C THR A 338 13.86 2.37 -14.01
N ILE A 339 14.02 2.95 -15.20
CA ILE A 339 13.29 2.60 -16.42
C ILE A 339 14.25 1.82 -17.33
N LYS A 340 13.86 0.62 -17.75
CA LYS A 340 14.64 -0.29 -18.57
C LYS A 340 13.85 -0.69 -19.81
N ALA A 341 14.48 -0.67 -20.98
CA ALA A 341 13.93 -1.24 -22.21
C ALA A 341 14.80 -2.41 -22.66
N ASN A 342 14.25 -3.62 -22.64
CA ASN A 342 14.95 -4.85 -23.01
C ASN A 342 14.73 -5.15 -24.49
N PHE A 343 15.75 -5.70 -25.13
CA PHE A 343 15.78 -6.01 -26.55
C PHE A 343 16.25 -7.45 -26.79
N LYS A 344 15.52 -8.16 -27.64
CA LYS A 344 15.83 -9.52 -28.09
C LYS A 344 15.89 -9.57 -29.61
N ASP A 345 16.96 -10.14 -30.16
CA ASP A 345 17.25 -10.20 -31.60
C ASP A 345 17.02 -8.85 -32.33
N GLY A 346 17.38 -7.75 -31.66
CA GLY A 346 17.28 -6.38 -32.20
C GLY A 346 15.90 -5.71 -32.15
N LYS A 347 14.88 -6.32 -31.54
CA LYS A 347 13.56 -5.70 -31.27
C LYS A 347 13.37 -5.43 -29.78
N CYS A 348 12.63 -4.37 -29.43
CA CYS A 348 12.20 -4.18 -28.04
C CYS A 348 11.21 -5.28 -27.64
N SER A 349 11.42 -5.93 -26.48
CA SER A 349 10.61 -7.05 -25.98
C SER A 349 9.86 -6.74 -24.69
N SER A 350 10.40 -5.86 -23.85
CA SER A 350 9.66 -5.26 -22.72
C SER A 350 10.18 -3.87 -22.39
N VAL A 351 9.32 -3.08 -21.74
CA VAL A 351 9.72 -1.88 -20.99
C VAL A 351 9.33 -2.10 -19.54
N ASP A 352 10.33 -2.11 -18.66
CA ASP A 352 10.17 -2.30 -17.22
C ASP A 352 10.40 -0.97 -16.50
N VAL A 353 9.63 -0.70 -15.46
CA VAL A 353 9.83 0.41 -14.52
C VAL A 353 9.81 -0.18 -13.12
N SER A 354 10.87 0.03 -12.35
CA SER A 354 10.96 -0.48 -10.97
C SER A 354 11.70 0.47 -10.05
N GLY A 355 11.30 0.51 -8.78
CA GLY A 355 11.91 1.33 -7.75
C GLY A 355 10.93 1.64 -6.62
N GLY A 356 11.45 2.05 -5.45
CA GLY A 356 10.62 2.41 -4.30
C GLY A 356 9.68 1.30 -3.80
N GLY A 357 10.01 0.02 -4.07
CA GLY A 357 9.17 -1.12 -3.73
C GLY A 357 7.99 -1.38 -4.69
N LYS A 358 7.97 -0.74 -5.87
CA LYS A 358 6.99 -0.94 -6.93
C LYS A 358 7.65 -1.49 -8.20
N SER A 359 6.90 -2.22 -9.02
CA SER A 359 7.28 -2.52 -10.40
C SER A 359 6.09 -2.56 -11.35
N ILE A 360 6.36 -2.28 -12.62
CA ILE A 360 5.47 -2.51 -13.75
C ILE A 360 6.30 -2.92 -14.97
N THR A 361 5.83 -3.91 -15.72
CA THR A 361 6.43 -4.37 -16.97
C THR A 361 5.36 -4.35 -18.06
N PHE A 362 5.67 -3.69 -19.17
CA PHE A 362 4.90 -3.67 -20.41
C PHE A 362 5.57 -4.60 -21.42
N ASN A 363 4.83 -5.53 -22.02
CA ASN A 363 5.30 -6.41 -23.10
C ASN A 363 4.16 -6.71 -24.10
N ASP A 364 4.45 -7.43 -25.17
CA ASP A 364 3.51 -7.72 -26.27
C ASP A 364 2.37 -8.71 -25.91
N GLU A 365 2.41 -9.34 -24.74
CA GLU A 365 1.39 -10.30 -24.29
C GLU A 365 0.46 -9.69 -23.23
N GLN A 366 1.01 -8.95 -22.27
CA GLN A 366 0.30 -8.42 -21.10
C GLN A 366 1.10 -7.33 -20.37
N VAL A 367 0.41 -6.59 -19.50
CA VAL A 367 1.06 -5.76 -18.47
C VAL A 367 1.12 -6.54 -17.15
N ILE A 368 2.22 -6.41 -16.44
CA ILE A 368 2.49 -7.08 -15.16
C ILE A 368 2.79 -5.99 -14.12
N VAL A 369 2.12 -6.00 -12.97
CA VAL A 369 2.30 -4.98 -11.91
C VAL A 369 2.62 -5.66 -10.60
N ASN A 370 3.72 -5.25 -9.95
CA ASN A 370 4.26 -5.84 -8.73
C ASN A 370 4.33 -7.39 -8.84
N GLY A 371 4.86 -7.89 -9.96
CA GLY A 371 4.93 -9.32 -10.28
C GLY A 371 3.63 -10.01 -10.68
N THR A 372 2.48 -9.33 -10.61
CA THR A 372 1.18 -9.96 -10.88
C THR A 372 0.67 -9.58 -12.28
N PRO A 373 0.35 -10.55 -13.17
CA PRO A 373 -0.21 -10.26 -14.50
C PRO A 373 -1.60 -9.59 -14.44
N MET A 374 -1.89 -8.66 -15.36
CA MET A 374 -3.20 -7.99 -15.44
C MET A 374 -4.22 -8.85 -16.20
N ALA A 375 -5.31 -9.22 -15.52
CA ALA A 375 -6.43 -9.96 -16.11
C ALA A 375 -7.54 -9.01 -16.58
N PRO A 376 -8.33 -9.31 -17.63
CA PRO A 376 -9.39 -8.42 -18.13
C PRO A 376 -10.48 -8.04 -17.10
N PHE A 377 -10.63 -8.84 -16.04
CA PHE A 377 -11.44 -8.57 -14.86
C PHE A 377 -10.87 -9.30 -13.65
N ILE A 378 -11.18 -8.80 -12.45
CA ILE A 378 -10.95 -9.48 -11.16
C ILE A 378 -12.25 -9.67 -10.38
N ASN A 379 -12.21 -10.48 -9.34
CA ASN A 379 -13.25 -10.61 -8.33
C ASN A 379 -13.04 -9.60 -7.19
N PHE A 380 -14.04 -8.74 -6.95
CA PHE A 380 -14.07 -7.82 -5.82
C PHE A 380 -15.43 -7.91 -5.12
N SER A 381 -15.45 -8.36 -3.86
CA SER A 381 -16.66 -8.59 -3.06
C SER A 381 -17.75 -9.39 -3.80
N GLY A 382 -17.36 -10.44 -4.53
CA GLY A 382 -18.26 -11.30 -5.31
C GLY A 382 -18.80 -10.70 -6.61
N ASN A 383 -18.30 -9.52 -7.02
CA ASN A 383 -18.65 -8.84 -8.27
C ASN A 383 -17.43 -8.87 -9.21
N LYS A 384 -17.64 -8.92 -10.53
CA LYS A 384 -16.56 -8.75 -11.51
C LYS A 384 -16.24 -7.27 -11.68
N LEU A 385 -15.01 -6.88 -11.37
CA LEU A 385 -14.46 -5.54 -11.60
C LEU A 385 -13.58 -5.60 -12.86
N PRO A 386 -13.97 -5.00 -14.01
CA PRO A 386 -13.18 -5.05 -15.24
C PRO A 386 -12.01 -4.05 -15.20
N ILE A 387 -11.01 -4.25 -16.06
CA ILE A 387 -10.06 -3.19 -16.39
C ILE A 387 -10.82 -1.98 -16.99
N LYS A 388 -10.44 -0.78 -16.55
CA LYS A 388 -10.98 0.48 -17.02
C LYS A 388 -10.57 0.72 -18.47
N ASN A 389 -11.54 0.92 -19.36
CA ASN A 389 -11.30 1.14 -20.78
C ASN A 389 -10.28 2.27 -21.04
N GLY A 390 -9.15 1.93 -21.65
CA GLY A 390 -8.05 2.87 -21.94
C GLY A 390 -6.98 2.97 -20.86
N MET A 391 -7.03 2.13 -19.81
CA MET A 391 -5.97 1.97 -18.81
C MET A 391 -5.46 0.53 -18.81
N ASP A 392 -4.19 0.31 -18.48
CA ASP A 392 -3.60 -1.04 -18.52
C ASP A 392 -3.74 -1.83 -17.20
N TYR A 393 -3.80 -1.14 -16.05
CA TYR A 393 -3.71 -1.75 -14.71
C TYR A 393 -4.63 -1.09 -13.66
N ILE A 394 -5.62 -0.31 -14.10
CA ILE A 394 -6.67 0.24 -13.23
C ILE A 394 -7.96 -0.52 -13.48
N TYR A 395 -8.53 -1.09 -12.43
CA TYR A 395 -9.84 -1.73 -12.47
C TYR A 395 -10.93 -0.75 -12.05
N GLU A 396 -12.05 -0.67 -12.76
CA GLU A 396 -13.15 0.25 -12.43
C GLU A 396 -14.52 -0.34 -12.73
N GLY A 397 -15.46 -0.23 -11.78
CA GLY A 397 -16.80 -0.76 -11.96
C GLY A 397 -17.70 -0.61 -10.74
N LYS A 398 -18.95 -1.05 -10.87
CA LYS A 398 -19.96 -0.94 -9.80
C LYS A 398 -20.09 -2.24 -9.02
N VAL A 399 -19.96 -2.15 -7.70
CA VAL A 399 -19.98 -3.27 -6.74
C VAL A 399 -21.10 -3.04 -5.74
N SER A 400 -21.98 -4.02 -5.54
CA SER A 400 -22.98 -3.97 -4.46
C SER A 400 -22.36 -4.44 -3.15
N MET A 401 -22.41 -3.62 -2.10
CA MET A 401 -21.81 -3.91 -0.79
C MET A 401 -22.77 -3.64 0.37
N LYS A 402 -22.57 -4.38 1.47
CA LYS A 402 -23.38 -4.32 2.70
C LYS A 402 -22.56 -3.85 3.90
N THR A 403 -23.16 -3.04 4.74
CA THR A 403 -22.60 -2.58 6.02
C THR A 403 -22.22 -3.77 6.88
N GLY A 404 -21.01 -3.74 7.46
CA GLY A 404 -20.45 -4.83 8.26
C GLY A 404 -19.87 -5.99 7.46
N GLN A 405 -19.91 -5.99 6.12
CA GLN A 405 -19.27 -7.05 5.34
C GLN A 405 -17.75 -6.88 5.33
N THR A 406 -17.02 -7.98 5.46
CA THR A 406 -15.61 -8.06 5.05
C THR A 406 -15.51 -7.89 3.54
N ILE A 407 -14.58 -7.06 3.09
CA ILE A 407 -14.25 -6.87 1.68
C ILE A 407 -13.32 -8.01 1.25
N SER A 408 -13.81 -8.88 0.37
CA SER A 408 -12.94 -9.80 -0.37
C SER A 408 -12.44 -9.11 -1.65
N SER A 409 -11.20 -9.40 -2.01
CA SER A 409 -10.50 -8.88 -3.19
C SER A 409 -9.56 -9.98 -3.68
N GLU A 410 -9.34 -10.03 -5.00
CA GLU A 410 -8.35 -10.92 -5.63
C GLU A 410 -6.90 -10.48 -5.31
N PHE A 411 -6.72 -9.19 -4.99
CA PHE A 411 -5.47 -8.63 -4.49
C PHE A 411 -5.56 -8.29 -3.00
N ASP A 412 -4.45 -8.51 -2.30
CA ASP A 412 -4.19 -8.05 -0.94
C ASP A 412 -4.46 -6.53 -0.79
N LEU A 413 -5.24 -6.14 0.22
CA LEU A 413 -5.60 -4.74 0.46
C LEU A 413 -4.62 -3.97 1.37
N SER A 414 -3.59 -4.62 1.93
CA SER A 414 -2.60 -3.95 2.79
C SER A 414 -1.75 -2.86 2.11
N PRO A 415 -1.34 -2.95 0.82
CA PRO A 415 -0.67 -1.84 0.13
C PRO A 415 -1.64 -0.76 -0.37
N PHE A 416 -2.96 -0.92 -0.15
CA PHE A 416 -3.96 0.02 -0.66
C PHE A 416 -4.34 1.10 0.34
N THR A 417 -4.75 2.25 -0.20
CA THR A 417 -5.26 3.40 0.53
C THR A 417 -6.78 3.32 0.68
N ALA A 418 -7.28 3.11 1.90
CA ALA A 418 -8.71 3.15 2.21
C ALA A 418 -9.23 4.57 2.44
N ASN A 419 -10.53 4.79 2.21
CA ASN A 419 -11.25 5.95 2.76
C ASN A 419 -11.70 5.62 4.22
N PRO A 420 -11.30 6.38 5.24
CA PRO A 420 -11.54 6.07 6.66
C PRO A 420 -12.98 6.33 7.13
N ASP A 421 -13.79 7.06 6.36
CA ASP A 421 -15.22 7.22 6.62
C ASP A 421 -16.03 6.05 6.03
N LEU A 422 -15.48 5.37 5.00
CA LEU A 422 -16.10 4.22 4.35
C LEU A 422 -15.72 2.87 4.97
N PHE A 423 -14.45 2.65 5.29
CA PHE A 423 -13.91 1.35 5.68
C PHE A 423 -13.20 1.37 7.03
N ASN A 424 -13.15 0.20 7.68
CA ASN A 424 -12.22 -0.11 8.77
C ASN A 424 -11.15 -1.09 8.25
N GLY A 425 -9.93 -0.98 8.77
CA GLY A 425 -8.83 -1.93 8.49
C GLY A 425 -7.80 -1.48 7.45
N ASP A 426 -7.66 -0.18 7.19
CA ASP A 426 -6.58 0.38 6.36
C ASP A 426 -5.21 -0.20 6.75
N GLY A 427 -4.39 -0.58 5.76
CA GLY A 427 -3.11 -1.28 5.99
C GLY A 427 -3.21 -2.78 6.27
N ASN A 428 -4.41 -3.36 6.46
CA ASN A 428 -4.60 -4.82 6.55
C ASN A 428 -4.98 -5.41 5.19
N ALA A 429 -4.68 -6.70 4.98
CA ALA A 429 -5.01 -7.43 3.76
C ALA A 429 -6.52 -7.56 3.46
N THR A 430 -7.37 -7.42 4.49
CA THR A 430 -8.84 -7.43 4.38
C THR A 430 -9.45 -6.26 5.15
N TRP A 431 -10.39 -5.54 4.54
CA TRP A 431 -11.11 -4.42 5.17
C TRP A 431 -12.54 -4.79 5.52
N THR A 432 -13.24 -3.96 6.29
CA THR A 432 -14.68 -4.10 6.56
C THR A 432 -15.43 -2.83 6.19
N LEU A 433 -16.57 -2.94 5.49
CA LEU A 433 -17.40 -1.77 5.15
C LEU A 433 -18.10 -1.23 6.41
N LYS A 434 -17.69 -0.04 6.85
CA LYS A 434 -18.27 0.71 7.98
C LYS A 434 -19.47 1.57 7.55
N SER A 435 -19.46 2.03 6.30
CA SER A 435 -20.51 2.86 5.71
C SER A 435 -21.77 2.07 5.30
N ILE A 436 -22.74 2.78 4.71
CA ILE A 436 -24.06 2.29 4.31
C ILE A 436 -24.01 1.09 3.34
N SER A 437 -25.12 0.36 3.26
CA SER A 437 -25.30 -0.68 2.24
C SER A 437 -25.78 -0.02 0.95
N ASP A 438 -24.98 -0.09 -0.13
CA ASP A 438 -25.23 0.60 -1.39
C ASP A 438 -24.49 -0.08 -2.57
N THR A 439 -24.77 0.36 -3.80
CA THR A 439 -23.88 0.18 -4.94
C THR A 439 -22.79 1.25 -4.92
N TYR A 440 -21.54 0.83 -4.86
CA TYR A 440 -20.37 1.69 -4.91
C TYR A 440 -19.75 1.65 -6.32
N LEU A 441 -19.31 2.80 -6.84
CA LEU A 441 -18.23 2.81 -7.83
C LEU A 441 -16.92 2.50 -7.08
N ILE A 442 -16.23 1.46 -7.50
CA ILE A 442 -14.87 1.13 -7.08
C ILE A 442 -13.92 1.41 -8.25
N ARG A 443 -12.80 2.08 -7.96
CA ARG A 443 -11.63 2.18 -8.83
C ARG A 443 -10.41 1.75 -8.03
N MET A 444 -9.64 0.81 -8.55
CA MET A 444 -8.47 0.25 -7.89
C MET A 444 -7.27 0.26 -8.85
N ASP A 445 -6.23 1.00 -8.48
CA ASP A 445 -5.00 1.15 -9.27
C ASP A 445 -3.86 0.41 -8.56
N LEU A 446 -3.41 -0.67 -9.18
CA LEU A 446 -2.45 -1.60 -8.57
C LEU A 446 -1.01 -1.07 -8.59
N PHE A 447 -0.69 -0.10 -9.45
CA PHE A 447 0.66 0.48 -9.49
C PHE A 447 0.82 1.54 -8.40
N SER A 448 -0.15 2.46 -8.26
CA SER A 448 -0.08 3.46 -7.18
C SER A 448 -0.42 2.88 -5.80
N GLY A 449 -1.38 1.95 -5.71
CA GLY A 449 -2.02 1.54 -4.45
C GLY A 449 -3.23 2.40 -4.08
N ALA A 450 -3.72 3.25 -5.00
CA ALA A 450 -4.94 4.02 -4.77
C ALA A 450 -6.20 3.16 -4.91
N LEU A 451 -7.06 3.17 -3.89
CA LEU A 451 -8.43 2.63 -3.97
C LEU A 451 -9.43 3.76 -3.73
N TYR A 452 -10.16 4.12 -4.77
CA TYR A 452 -11.28 5.07 -4.69
C TYR A 452 -12.60 4.29 -4.62
N ALA A 453 -13.41 4.60 -3.61
CA ALA A 453 -14.74 4.03 -3.43
C ALA A 453 -15.76 5.16 -3.24
N CYS A 454 -16.87 5.11 -3.98
CA CYS A 454 -17.91 6.13 -3.92
C CYS A 454 -19.31 5.47 -3.96
N PRO A 455 -20.09 5.48 -2.87
CA PRO A 455 -21.49 5.03 -2.88
C PRO A 455 -22.32 5.90 -3.84
N THR A 456 -23.30 5.31 -4.54
CA THR A 456 -23.96 5.96 -5.70
C THR A 456 -25.42 6.32 -5.50
N SER A 457 -26.05 5.95 -4.37
CA SER A 457 -27.46 6.27 -4.08
C SER A 457 -27.77 7.75 -3.91
N GLY A 458 -26.83 8.55 -3.38
CA GLY A 458 -27.04 9.97 -3.10
C GLY A 458 -28.03 10.24 -1.97
N TYR A 459 -28.68 11.40 -2.00
CA TYR A 459 -29.58 11.84 -0.93
C TYR A 459 -30.83 10.92 -0.88
N PRO A 460 -31.24 10.40 0.30
CA PRO A 460 -30.97 10.92 1.65
C PRO A 460 -29.88 10.17 2.44
N ASN A 461 -29.00 9.42 1.79
CA ASN A 461 -27.97 8.60 2.45
C ASN A 461 -26.55 9.20 2.31
N VAL A 462 -26.30 9.89 1.19
CA VAL A 462 -24.99 10.44 0.81
C VAL A 462 -25.20 11.81 0.15
N ILE A 463 -24.29 12.75 0.38
CA ILE A 463 -24.08 13.90 -0.52
C ILE A 463 -22.61 13.91 -0.95
N TYR A 464 -22.28 14.62 -2.02
CA TYR A 464 -20.93 14.59 -2.61
C TYR A 464 -20.30 15.98 -2.57
N MET A 465 -18.98 16.04 -2.39
CA MET A 465 -18.19 17.26 -2.54
C MET A 465 -17.26 17.12 -3.74
N ASP A 466 -17.21 18.15 -4.57
CA ASP A 466 -16.25 18.32 -5.67
C ASP A 466 -15.73 19.77 -5.61
N GLY A 467 -14.52 20.01 -6.12
CA GLY A 467 -13.85 21.30 -6.01
C GLY A 467 -12.35 21.19 -6.25
N TRP A 468 -11.56 22.09 -5.67
CA TRP A 468 -10.10 22.05 -5.77
C TRP A 468 -9.37 22.39 -4.46
N SER A 469 -8.04 22.27 -4.45
CA SER A 469 -7.16 22.37 -3.26
C SER A 469 -7.38 21.26 -2.20
N TRP A 470 -8.07 20.18 -2.54
CA TRP A 470 -8.29 19.04 -1.65
C TRP A 470 -7.91 17.71 -2.30
N ALA A 471 -7.60 16.69 -1.50
CA ALA A 471 -7.50 15.29 -1.93
C ALA A 471 -7.91 14.33 -0.80
N PRO A 472 -8.09 13.01 -1.06
CA PRO A 472 -8.39 12.04 -0.01
C PRO A 472 -7.26 11.87 1.04
N ARG A 473 -5.99 12.09 0.64
CA ARG A 473 -4.79 12.05 1.50
C ARG A 473 -3.74 13.06 1.03
N GLU A 474 -2.84 13.43 1.94
CA GLU A 474 -1.68 14.31 1.68
C GLU A 474 -0.82 13.86 0.49
N SER A 475 -0.57 12.56 0.36
CA SER A 475 0.25 11.96 -0.70
C SER A 475 -0.46 11.80 -2.05
N SER A 476 -1.71 12.25 -2.17
CA SER A 476 -2.51 12.14 -3.40
C SER A 476 -2.41 13.43 -4.23
N THR A 477 -2.56 13.32 -5.55
CA THR A 477 -2.75 14.51 -6.40
C THR A 477 -4.02 15.26 -5.97
N ALA A 478 -3.92 16.59 -5.87
CA ALA A 478 -5.07 17.46 -5.61
C ALA A 478 -6.15 17.27 -6.69
N VAL A 479 -7.40 17.07 -6.26
CA VAL A 479 -8.57 17.08 -7.15
C VAL A 479 -8.77 18.49 -7.67
N VAL A 480 -9.22 18.62 -8.93
CA VAL A 480 -9.58 19.90 -9.56
C VAL A 480 -10.84 19.72 -10.40
N TRP A 481 -12.00 19.81 -9.76
CA TRP A 481 -13.33 19.70 -10.38
C TRP A 481 -13.54 18.44 -11.23
N ASP A 482 -13.29 17.25 -10.64
CA ASP A 482 -13.46 15.97 -11.31
C ASP A 482 -14.70 15.20 -10.80
N VAL A 483 -15.72 15.14 -11.65
CA VAL A 483 -16.95 14.34 -11.43
C VAL A 483 -16.70 12.84 -11.25
N ASN A 484 -15.51 12.35 -11.62
CA ASN A 484 -15.08 10.96 -11.47
C ASN A 484 -14.32 10.71 -10.14
N GLN A 485 -13.99 11.75 -9.35
CA GLN A 485 -13.22 11.66 -8.11
C GLN A 485 -13.78 12.63 -7.04
N VAL A 486 -15.05 12.45 -6.69
CA VAL A 486 -15.76 13.26 -5.69
C VAL A 486 -15.69 12.64 -4.30
N LEU A 487 -15.60 13.45 -3.24
CA LEU A 487 -15.64 12.96 -1.87
C LEU A 487 -17.09 12.62 -1.48
N PRO A 488 -17.41 11.36 -1.09
CA PRO A 488 -18.72 11.04 -0.54
C PRO A 488 -18.80 11.43 0.94
N LEU A 489 -19.78 12.25 1.29
CA LEU A 489 -20.15 12.60 2.65
C LEU A 489 -21.31 11.68 3.08
N VAL A 490 -21.03 10.77 4.00
CA VAL A 490 -21.97 9.73 4.44
C VAL A 490 -22.87 10.28 5.55
N ARG A 491 -24.16 9.95 5.52
CA ARG A 491 -25.09 10.35 6.57
C ARG A 491 -24.88 9.55 7.86
N THR A 492 -24.76 10.27 8.98
CA THR A 492 -24.54 9.73 10.32
C THR A 492 -25.85 9.42 11.06
N SER A 493 -25.74 8.82 12.24
CA SER A 493 -26.87 8.61 13.17
C SER A 493 -27.42 9.89 13.80
N SER A 494 -26.64 10.98 13.87
CA SER A 494 -27.13 12.32 14.28
C SER A 494 -27.85 13.05 13.13
N GLY A 495 -27.74 12.55 11.90
CA GLY A 495 -28.37 13.12 10.71
C GLY A 495 -27.50 14.09 9.92
N THR A 496 -26.28 14.40 10.41
CA THR A 496 -25.23 15.09 9.65
C THR A 496 -24.74 14.25 8.46
N TYR A 497 -24.08 14.88 7.50
CA TYR A 497 -23.36 14.25 6.40
C TYR A 497 -21.88 14.59 6.56
N GLU A 498 -21.02 13.58 6.64
CA GLU A 498 -19.63 13.73 7.06
C GLU A 498 -18.66 12.98 6.14
N GLY A 499 -17.50 13.59 5.90
CA GLY A 499 -16.41 13.01 5.11
C GLY A 499 -15.09 13.73 5.38
N THR A 500 -13.98 13.00 5.27
CA THR A 500 -12.63 13.47 5.62
C THR A 500 -11.78 13.65 4.36
N PHE A 501 -11.02 14.74 4.32
CA PHE A 501 -10.09 15.06 3.23
C PHE A 501 -8.82 15.73 3.77
N TYR A 502 -7.80 15.82 2.93
CA TYR A 502 -6.63 16.65 3.12
C TYR A 502 -6.76 17.93 2.30
N ASP A 503 -6.56 19.08 2.94
CA ASP A 503 -6.48 20.40 2.30
C ASP A 503 -5.02 20.79 2.10
N PHE A 504 -4.66 21.24 0.90
CA PHE A 504 -3.32 21.74 0.60
C PHE A 504 -3.11 23.19 1.08
N GLY A 505 -4.16 23.90 1.48
CA GLY A 505 -4.11 25.27 1.99
C GLY A 505 -4.01 26.35 0.90
N TRP A 506 -4.34 26.03 -0.37
CA TRP A 506 -4.25 26.97 -1.50
C TRP A 506 -5.44 27.94 -1.59
N GLY A 507 -6.38 27.89 -0.63
CA GLY A 507 -7.56 28.76 -0.59
C GLY A 507 -8.64 28.34 -1.58
N GLY A 508 -8.87 27.02 -1.70
CA GLY A 508 -9.79 26.44 -2.68
C GLY A 508 -11.27 26.70 -2.44
N ASP A 509 -12.06 26.26 -3.41
CA ASP A 509 -13.52 26.25 -3.30
C ASP A 509 -14.14 24.95 -3.83
N VAL A 510 -15.29 24.61 -3.24
CA VAL A 510 -16.02 23.35 -3.42
C VAL A 510 -17.52 23.59 -3.63
N ALA A 511 -18.21 22.63 -4.22
CA ALA A 511 -19.67 22.58 -4.32
C ALA A 511 -20.20 21.23 -3.80
N PHE A 512 -21.41 21.24 -3.22
CA PHE A 512 -22.06 20.05 -2.68
C PHE A 512 -23.22 19.58 -3.55
N TYR A 513 -23.31 18.26 -3.77
CA TYR A 513 -24.26 17.63 -4.69
C TYR A 513 -25.11 16.57 -3.99
N VAL A 514 -26.40 16.50 -4.33
CA VAL A 514 -27.36 15.54 -3.74
C VAL A 514 -27.63 14.33 -4.63
N THR A 515 -27.11 14.36 -5.87
CA THR A 515 -27.04 13.23 -6.80
C THR A 515 -25.59 12.93 -7.13
N TRP A 516 -25.25 11.66 -7.35
CA TRP A 516 -23.90 11.25 -7.73
C TRP A 516 -23.52 11.85 -9.11
N PRO A 517 -22.49 12.71 -9.24
CA PRO A 517 -22.22 13.43 -10.49
C PRO A 517 -21.92 12.52 -11.69
N GLY A 518 -21.24 11.40 -11.48
CA GLY A 518 -21.00 10.37 -12.50
C GLY A 518 -22.26 9.67 -13.06
N SER A 519 -23.46 9.99 -12.55
CA SER A 519 -24.73 9.57 -13.14
C SER A 519 -25.14 10.38 -14.37
N GLY A 520 -24.47 11.49 -14.67
CA GLY A 520 -24.87 12.46 -15.69
C GLY A 520 -26.02 13.38 -15.28
N LYS A 521 -26.60 13.22 -14.08
CA LYS A 521 -27.51 14.21 -13.46
C LYS A 521 -26.84 14.85 -12.25
N THR A 522 -26.62 16.15 -12.34
CA THR A 522 -25.85 16.93 -11.37
C THR A 522 -26.74 17.95 -10.67
N VAL A 523 -27.08 17.70 -9.40
CA VAL A 523 -27.97 18.55 -8.59
C VAL A 523 -27.17 19.14 -7.43
N ARG A 524 -26.91 20.45 -7.44
CA ARG A 524 -26.15 21.18 -6.41
C ARG A 524 -27.04 21.76 -5.30
N ILE A 525 -26.50 21.88 -4.09
CA ILE A 525 -27.14 22.62 -2.98
C ILE A 525 -26.67 24.08 -3.02
N PRO A 526 -27.57 25.08 -3.08
CA PRO A 526 -27.17 26.48 -3.18
C PRO A 526 -26.79 27.12 -1.84
N ILE A 527 -25.85 28.08 -1.86
CA ILE A 527 -25.35 28.80 -0.68
C ILE A 527 -26.46 29.58 0.01
N THR A 528 -27.46 30.04 -0.74
CA THR A 528 -28.66 30.72 -0.23
C THR A 528 -29.45 29.88 0.78
N ASN A 529 -29.27 28.55 0.84
CA ASN A 529 -29.89 27.69 1.86
C ASN A 529 -29.09 27.53 3.16
N PHE A 530 -27.84 28.00 3.20
CA PHE A 530 -26.94 27.82 4.35
C PHE A 530 -26.87 29.03 5.28
N SER A 531 -26.41 28.76 6.50
CA SER A 531 -25.80 29.71 7.43
C SER A 531 -24.44 29.14 7.82
N SER A 532 -23.36 29.79 7.37
CA SER A 532 -21.99 29.32 7.57
C SER A 532 -21.01 30.49 7.36
N ALA A 533 -19.80 30.38 7.90
CA ALA A 533 -18.69 31.29 7.58
C ALA A 533 -18.05 30.99 6.21
N TYR A 534 -18.30 29.80 5.65
CA TYR A 534 -17.62 29.27 4.46
C TYR A 534 -18.37 29.51 3.13
N LEU A 535 -19.28 30.48 3.07
CA LEU A 535 -20.01 30.78 1.82
C LEU A 535 -19.11 31.59 0.86
N ASN A 536 -19.07 31.23 -0.43
CA ASN A 536 -18.29 31.96 -1.45
C ASN A 536 -19.22 32.65 -2.48
N PRO A 537 -19.97 33.69 -2.10
CA PRO A 537 -20.88 34.39 -3.02
C PRO A 537 -20.17 35.03 -4.21
N SER A 538 -18.87 35.29 -4.08
CA SER A 538 -17.98 35.75 -5.15
C SER A 538 -17.83 34.77 -6.32
N ASN A 539 -17.96 33.45 -6.07
CA ASN A 539 -17.83 32.41 -7.10
C ASN A 539 -19.17 31.70 -7.41
N GLY A 540 -20.29 32.40 -7.14
CA GLY A 540 -21.65 31.98 -7.52
C GLY A 540 -22.42 31.21 -6.44
N ASP A 541 -23.73 31.06 -6.64
CA ASP A 541 -24.70 30.56 -5.64
C ASP A 541 -24.54 29.07 -5.26
N THR A 542 -23.45 28.39 -5.64
CA THR A 542 -23.17 26.99 -5.25
C THR A 542 -21.74 26.73 -4.76
N SER A 543 -20.92 27.77 -4.60
CA SER A 543 -19.52 27.67 -4.17
C SER A 543 -19.36 27.94 -2.66
N PHE A 544 -18.53 27.13 -2.01
CA PHE A 544 -18.16 27.25 -0.61
C PHE A 544 -16.63 27.24 -0.51
N LEU A 545 -16.07 28.06 0.38
CA LEU A 545 -14.64 28.02 0.69
C LEU A 545 -14.31 26.75 1.48
N ILE A 546 -13.10 26.24 1.30
CA ILE A 546 -12.46 25.32 2.26
C ILE A 546 -11.58 26.12 3.25
N PRO A 547 -10.99 25.52 4.29
CA PRO A 547 -10.03 26.19 5.16
C PRO A 547 -8.83 26.81 4.39
N SER A 548 -8.12 27.75 5.03
CA SER A 548 -6.88 28.33 4.48
C SER A 548 -5.62 27.74 5.12
N GLY A 549 -5.76 26.61 5.83
CA GLY A 549 -4.67 25.90 6.48
C GLY A 549 -4.44 24.57 5.79
N THR A 550 -3.19 24.19 5.62
CA THR A 550 -2.81 22.85 5.14
C THR A 550 -3.06 21.82 6.25
N GLY A 551 -3.71 20.69 5.94
CA GLY A 551 -3.96 19.61 6.91
C GLY A 551 -5.22 18.78 6.66
N TYR A 552 -5.48 17.81 7.52
CA TYR A 552 -6.69 16.97 7.45
C TYR A 552 -7.91 17.66 8.07
N TYR A 553 -9.02 17.67 7.33
CA TYR A 553 -10.30 18.21 7.77
C TYR A 553 -11.44 17.22 7.53
N LYS A 554 -12.34 17.14 8.49
CA LYS A 554 -13.66 16.54 8.33
C LYS A 554 -14.67 17.64 7.99
N VAL A 555 -15.26 17.57 6.81
CA VAL A 555 -16.43 18.40 6.46
C VAL A 555 -17.68 17.82 7.13
N VAL A 556 -18.48 18.69 7.75
CA VAL A 556 -19.73 18.33 8.42
C VAL A 556 -20.84 19.23 7.90
N ILE A 557 -21.83 18.63 7.23
CA ILE A 557 -23.04 19.31 6.75
C ILE A 557 -24.26 18.82 7.52
N ASP A 558 -25.07 19.75 8.01
CA ASP A 558 -26.36 19.47 8.62
C ASP A 558 -27.48 20.12 7.78
N LEU A 559 -28.29 19.27 7.16
CA LEU A 559 -29.43 19.65 6.31
C LEU A 559 -30.75 19.82 7.11
N LYS A 560 -30.69 19.82 8.45
CA LYS A 560 -31.82 20.03 9.37
C LYS A 560 -32.96 19.04 9.09
N ASP A 561 -34.17 19.55 8.83
CA ASP A 561 -35.37 18.76 8.47
C ASP A 561 -35.27 18.06 7.09
N GLY A 562 -34.12 18.19 6.41
CA GLY A 562 -33.85 17.67 5.08
C GLY A 562 -34.29 18.62 3.97
N ILE A 563 -34.18 18.15 2.74
CA ILE A 563 -34.37 18.94 1.52
C ILE A 563 -35.57 18.48 0.70
N ASN A 564 -36.11 19.42 -0.08
CA ASN A 564 -36.94 19.16 -1.25
C ASN A 564 -36.08 19.37 -2.52
N ILE A 565 -36.32 18.56 -3.55
CA ILE A 565 -35.72 18.71 -4.89
C ILE A 565 -36.88 18.82 -5.88
N SER A 566 -37.02 19.94 -6.57
CA SER A 566 -38.05 20.14 -7.60
C SER A 566 -37.63 19.52 -8.95
N PRO A 567 -38.55 19.35 -9.94
CA PRO A 567 -38.26 18.62 -11.18
C PRO A 567 -37.13 19.21 -12.04
N ASP A 568 -36.91 20.52 -11.93
CA ASP A 568 -35.83 21.30 -12.53
C ASP A 568 -34.46 21.07 -11.87
N GLY A 569 -34.43 20.48 -10.67
CA GLY A 569 -33.22 20.31 -9.85
C GLY A 569 -33.00 21.40 -8.80
N THR A 570 -33.91 22.36 -8.62
CA THR A 570 -33.74 23.35 -7.54
C THR A 570 -33.89 22.69 -6.16
N VAL A 571 -32.92 22.93 -5.28
CA VAL A 571 -32.89 22.39 -3.91
C VAL A 571 -33.35 23.44 -2.91
N THR A 572 -34.26 23.06 -2.00
CA THR A 572 -34.78 23.93 -0.92
C THR A 572 -34.88 23.18 0.41
N PRO A 573 -34.83 23.86 1.58
CA PRO A 573 -35.08 23.23 2.87
C PRO A 573 -36.53 22.75 3.00
N LYS A 574 -36.75 21.73 3.82
CA LYS A 574 -38.10 21.32 4.27
C LYS A 574 -38.62 22.18 5.43
N GLY A 575 -37.74 22.56 6.34
CA GLY A 575 -38.05 23.42 7.47
C GLY A 575 -37.78 24.90 7.20
N GLN A 576 -37.86 25.71 8.26
CA GLN A 576 -37.50 27.14 8.22
C GLN A 576 -36.02 27.39 8.56
N SER A 577 -35.32 26.42 9.14
CA SER A 577 -33.89 26.54 9.49
C SER A 577 -33.00 26.43 8.25
N LYS A 578 -31.98 27.29 8.18
CA LYS A 578 -30.88 27.16 7.22
C LYS A 578 -30.03 25.94 7.54
N PHE A 579 -29.46 25.33 6.50
CA PHE A 579 -28.44 24.29 6.63
C PHE A 579 -27.16 24.88 7.25
N THR A 580 -26.31 24.06 7.86
CA THR A 580 -25.00 24.51 8.38
C THR A 580 -23.87 23.66 7.82
N LEU A 581 -22.77 24.31 7.46
CA LEU A 581 -21.52 23.72 6.98
C LEU A 581 -20.40 24.13 7.92
N ASN A 582 -19.64 23.16 8.41
CA ASN A 582 -18.43 23.35 9.23
C ASN A 582 -17.30 22.44 8.73
N TYR A 583 -16.06 22.80 9.04
CA TYR A 583 -14.89 21.93 8.93
C TYR A 583 -14.27 21.73 10.32
N ILE A 584 -13.84 20.51 10.62
CA ILE A 584 -13.21 20.13 11.89
C ILE A 584 -11.82 19.59 11.55
N SER A 585 -10.75 20.21 12.08
CA SER A 585 -9.39 19.63 11.96
C SER A 585 -9.39 18.24 12.56
N GLN A 586 -8.73 17.28 11.91
CA GLN A 586 -8.43 15.98 12.50
C GLN A 586 -7.05 15.96 13.15
#